data_AF-A0A165Z420-F1
#
_entry.id   AF-A0A165Z420-F1
#
_cell.length_a   1.000
_cell.length_b   1.000
_cell.length_c   1.000
_cell.angle_alpha   90.00
_cell.angle_beta   90.00
_cell.angle_gamma   90.00
#
_symmetry.space_group_name_H-M   'P 1'
#
loop_
_entity.id
_entity.type
_entity.pdbx_description
1 polymer ?
#
loop_
_entity_poly.entity_id
_entity_poly.type
_entity_poly.pdbx_seq_one_letter_code
_entity_poly.pdbx_strand_id
1 'polypeptide(L)'
;MHESSYLSMEKFKNQYLDKSTNLKILDVGSYDSNNPPYNYGLLFKEKNWKYWGMDIKKGSNVDIVVKDIYNWVEIENESYDIVISGQAFEHMDYFWKAAEEMTRILKPNGYLCIIVPSAGPVHRNPVDCYRFKEDGMKAIAKYVKLNMLEVYMNHDNQWHDCVLVARKDEKNLEDRINNLENKIDLILKKLE
;
A
#
# COMPACT_ATOMS: atom_id res chain seq x y z
N MET A 1 14.19 2.54 7.52
CA MET A 1 12.86 2.72 8.13
C MET A 1 12.99 3.63 9.35
N HIS A 2 12.11 4.62 9.50
CA HIS A 2 12.09 5.50 10.68
C HIS A 2 11.44 4.79 11.88
N GLU A 3 11.87 5.09 13.10
CA GLU A 3 11.26 4.50 14.31
C GLU A 3 9.79 4.91 14.47
N SER A 4 9.46 6.19 14.29
CA SER A 4 8.09 6.72 14.23
C SER A 4 7.20 6.01 13.20
N SER A 5 7.78 5.62 12.06
CA SER A 5 7.11 4.90 10.99
C SER A 5 6.78 3.47 11.44
N TYR A 6 7.72 2.80 12.11
CA TYR A 6 7.50 1.50 12.74
C TYR A 6 6.39 1.55 13.79
N LEU A 7 6.43 2.53 14.69
CA LEU A 7 5.43 2.71 15.74
C LEU A 7 4.04 3.04 15.15
N SER A 8 3.99 3.86 14.10
CA SER A 8 2.73 4.19 13.42
C SER A 8 2.16 2.97 12.69
N MET A 9 3.00 2.11 12.10
CA MET A 9 2.56 0.84 11.51
C MET A 9 2.08 -0.15 12.57
N GLU A 10 2.70 -0.17 13.75
CA GLU A 10 2.24 -0.96 14.89
C GLU A 10 0.87 -0.47 15.40
N LYS A 11 0.67 0.86 15.48
CA LYS A 11 -0.65 1.44 15.79
C LYS A 11 -1.70 0.97 14.78
N PHE A 12 -1.41 1.07 13.48
CA PHE A 12 -2.30 0.57 12.43
C PHE A 12 -2.65 -0.91 12.62
N LYS A 13 -1.65 -1.77 12.81
CA LYS A 13 -1.84 -3.21 13.06
C LYS A 13 -2.81 -3.44 14.22
N ASN A 14 -2.57 -2.80 15.36
CA ASN A 14 -3.31 -3.06 16.59
C ASN A 14 -4.75 -2.49 16.56
N GLN A 15 -4.98 -1.42 15.80
CA GLN A 15 -6.27 -0.74 15.74
C GLN A 15 -7.22 -1.32 14.68
N TYR A 16 -6.69 -1.74 13.53
CA TYR A 16 -7.51 -2.09 12.37
C TYR A 16 -7.55 -3.57 12.04
N LEU A 17 -6.58 -4.37 12.51
CA LEU A 17 -6.44 -5.77 12.10
C LEU A 17 -6.88 -6.75 13.18
N ASP A 18 -7.71 -7.72 12.79
CA ASP A 18 -8.14 -8.79 13.67
C ASP A 18 -7.22 -10.01 13.55
N LYS A 19 -6.51 -10.32 14.64
CA LYS A 19 -5.59 -11.47 14.75
C LYS A 19 -6.29 -12.83 14.63
N SER A 20 -7.60 -12.88 14.83
CA SER A 20 -8.40 -14.10 14.66
C SER A 20 -8.59 -14.48 13.18
N THR A 21 -8.40 -13.53 12.26
CA THR A 21 -8.63 -13.72 10.82
C THR A 21 -7.37 -14.20 10.09
N ASN A 22 -7.58 -14.87 8.95
CA ASN A 22 -6.51 -15.21 8.02
C ASN A 22 -6.26 -14.03 7.08
N LEU A 23 -5.10 -13.37 7.20
CA LEU A 23 -4.77 -12.19 6.41
C LEU A 23 -3.59 -12.47 5.49
N LYS A 24 -3.73 -12.06 4.21
CA LYS A 24 -2.61 -11.90 3.29
C LYS A 24 -2.19 -10.44 3.25
N ILE A 25 -0.92 -10.19 3.53
CA ILE A 25 -0.34 -8.86 3.70
C ILE A 25 0.78 -8.68 2.69
N LEU A 26 0.72 -7.61 1.89
CA LEU A 26 1.81 -7.21 0.99
C LEU A 26 2.44 -5.89 1.46
N ASP A 27 3.75 -5.87 1.60
CA ASP A 27 4.54 -4.67 1.88
C ASP A 27 5.24 -4.18 0.61
N VAL A 28 4.91 -2.96 0.18
CA VAL A 28 5.38 -2.34 -1.07
C VAL A 28 6.55 -1.42 -0.78
N GLY A 29 7.70 -1.71 -1.41
CA GLY A 29 8.98 -1.05 -1.12
C GLY A 29 9.65 -1.65 0.11
N SER A 30 9.60 -2.98 0.24
CA SER A 30 9.93 -3.69 1.48
C SER A 30 11.42 -3.98 1.67
N TYR A 31 12.28 -3.61 0.72
CA TYR A 31 13.71 -3.93 0.77
C TYR A 31 14.36 -3.38 2.05
N ASP A 32 14.93 -4.29 2.84
CA ASP A 32 15.59 -3.94 4.10
C ASP A 32 17.11 -3.86 3.92
N SER A 33 17.65 -2.64 3.99
CA SER A 33 19.10 -2.41 3.96
C SER A 33 19.77 -2.48 5.34
N ASN A 34 19.01 -2.68 6.43
CA ASN A 34 19.54 -2.65 7.79
C ASN A 34 20.22 -3.97 8.17
N ASN A 35 21.22 -3.86 9.04
CA ASN A 35 21.86 -4.99 9.69
C ASN A 35 22.15 -4.63 11.16
N PRO A 36 21.41 -5.15 12.15
CA PRO A 36 20.39 -6.21 12.03
C PRO A 36 19.11 -5.78 11.30
N PRO A 37 18.27 -6.73 10.84
CA PRO A 37 17.03 -6.42 10.13
C PRO A 37 16.08 -5.52 10.94
N TYR A 38 15.53 -4.51 10.27
CA TYR A 38 14.56 -3.58 10.84
C TYR A 38 13.54 -3.19 9.76
N ASN A 39 12.43 -3.93 9.73
CA ASN A 39 11.37 -3.83 8.72
C ASN A 39 9.99 -4.19 9.32
N TYR A 40 8.91 -3.91 8.59
CA TYR A 40 7.56 -4.20 9.05
C TYR A 40 7.23 -5.69 9.14
N GLY A 41 7.93 -6.56 8.41
CA GLY A 41 7.73 -8.01 8.49
C GLY A 41 7.87 -8.56 9.91
N LEU A 42 8.61 -7.86 10.78
CA LEU A 42 8.69 -8.16 12.22
C LEU A 42 7.37 -7.94 12.97
N LEU A 43 6.57 -6.94 12.59
CA LEU A 43 5.27 -6.62 13.20
C LEU A 43 4.19 -7.63 12.81
N PHE A 44 4.23 -8.18 11.60
CA PHE A 44 3.15 -9.00 11.06
C PHE A 44 3.33 -10.52 11.28
N LYS A 45 4.19 -10.92 12.23
CA LYS A 45 4.43 -12.33 12.62
C LYS A 45 3.30 -12.90 13.50
N GLU A 46 2.12 -13.01 12.95
CA GLU A 46 0.98 -13.66 13.59
C GLU A 46 0.71 -15.02 12.95
N LYS A 47 0.23 -16.01 13.72
CA LYS A 47 0.06 -17.40 13.26
C LYS A 47 -0.83 -17.55 12.02
N ASN A 48 -1.86 -16.72 11.92
CA ASN A 48 -2.86 -16.78 10.85
C ASN A 48 -2.54 -15.81 9.70
N TRP A 49 -1.44 -15.06 9.78
CA TRP A 49 -1.11 -14.04 8.80
C TRP A 49 0.02 -14.55 7.90
N LYS A 50 -0.06 -14.18 6.63
CA LYS A 50 0.99 -14.40 5.66
C LYS A 50 1.44 -13.05 5.14
N TYR A 51 2.72 -12.75 5.32
CA TYR A 51 3.35 -11.51 4.91
C TYR A 51 4.27 -11.79 3.72
N TRP A 52 4.23 -10.89 2.75
CA TRP A 52 5.14 -10.86 1.62
C TRP A 52 5.73 -9.46 1.47
N GLY A 53 7.03 -9.39 1.25
CA GLY A 53 7.70 -8.17 0.82
C GLY A 53 7.76 -8.06 -0.70
N MET A 54 7.55 -6.86 -1.23
CA MET A 54 7.68 -6.55 -2.65
C MET A 54 8.60 -5.35 -2.87
N ASP A 55 9.49 -5.46 -3.85
CA ASP A 55 10.35 -4.37 -4.30
C ASP A 55 10.72 -4.52 -5.79
N ILE A 56 11.28 -3.48 -6.40
CA ILE A 56 11.93 -3.59 -7.73
C ILE A 56 13.28 -4.30 -7.65
N LYS A 57 13.89 -4.30 -6.47
CA LYS A 57 15.22 -4.86 -6.23
C LYS A 57 15.11 -6.09 -5.34
N LYS A 58 15.64 -7.22 -5.83
CA LYS A 58 15.81 -8.41 -5.01
C LYS A 58 16.70 -8.15 -3.80
N GLY A 59 16.32 -8.66 -2.63
CA GLY A 59 17.19 -8.63 -1.45
C GLY A 59 16.51 -9.06 -0.16
N SER A 60 17.03 -8.54 0.96
CA SER A 60 16.49 -8.82 2.29
C SER A 60 15.07 -8.28 2.39
N ASN A 61 14.17 -9.09 2.97
CA ASN A 61 12.74 -8.78 3.13
C ASN A 61 11.99 -8.57 1.78
N VAL A 62 12.44 -9.19 0.69
CA VAL A 62 11.76 -9.13 -0.62
C VAL A 62 11.47 -10.53 -1.13
N ASP A 63 10.19 -10.89 -1.21
CA ASP A 63 9.69 -12.16 -1.73
C ASP A 63 9.27 -12.04 -3.22
N ILE A 64 8.72 -10.88 -3.59
CA ILE A 64 8.22 -10.58 -4.93
C ILE A 64 9.05 -9.45 -5.53
N VAL A 65 9.62 -9.70 -6.71
CA VAL A 65 10.33 -8.68 -7.48
C VAL A 65 9.48 -8.27 -8.66
N VAL A 66 9.06 -7.01 -8.70
CA VAL A 66 8.31 -6.45 -9.84
C VAL A 66 9.27 -5.82 -10.84
N LYS A 67 8.98 -5.97 -12.14
CA LYS A 67 9.81 -5.36 -13.19
C LYS A 67 9.57 -3.87 -13.36
N ASP A 68 8.35 -3.41 -13.09
CA ASP A 68 7.92 -2.03 -13.20
C ASP A 68 7.14 -1.65 -11.94
N ILE A 69 7.63 -0.66 -11.19
CA ILE A 69 6.97 -0.21 -9.95
C ILE A 69 5.61 0.46 -10.20
N TYR A 70 5.27 0.75 -11.46
CA TYR A 70 4.00 1.35 -11.86
C TYR A 70 3.07 0.38 -12.62
N ASN A 71 3.46 -0.89 -12.78
CA ASN A 71 2.65 -1.92 -13.45
C ASN A 71 3.03 -3.33 -12.96
N TRP A 72 2.30 -3.85 -11.98
CA TRP A 72 2.61 -5.09 -11.27
C TRP A 72 1.93 -6.30 -11.92
N VAL A 73 2.38 -6.63 -13.13
CA VAL A 73 1.86 -7.79 -13.90
C VAL A 73 2.07 -9.13 -13.19
N GLU A 74 3.01 -9.18 -12.25
CA GLU A 74 3.32 -10.34 -11.42
C GLU A 74 2.28 -10.60 -10.32
N ILE A 75 1.39 -9.63 -10.05
CA ILE A 75 0.43 -9.70 -8.94
C ILE A 75 -1.01 -9.63 -9.46
N GLU A 76 -1.81 -10.62 -9.07
CA GLU A 76 -3.23 -10.71 -9.42
C GLU A 76 -4.07 -9.63 -8.72
N ASN A 77 -5.16 -9.22 -9.38
CA ASN A 77 -6.16 -8.32 -8.80
C ASN A 77 -6.76 -8.93 -7.53
N GLU A 78 -7.14 -8.09 -6.56
CA GLU A 78 -7.92 -8.50 -5.38
C GLU A 78 -7.34 -9.74 -4.66
N SER A 79 -6.02 -9.79 -4.51
CA SER A 79 -5.28 -10.93 -3.99
C SER A 79 -4.82 -10.77 -2.54
N TYR A 80 -4.73 -9.54 -2.04
CA TYR A 80 -4.28 -9.22 -0.67
C TYR A 80 -5.38 -8.60 0.18
N ASP A 81 -5.44 -8.99 1.45
CA ASP A 81 -6.38 -8.43 2.42
C ASP A 81 -5.86 -7.08 2.94
N ILE A 82 -4.53 -6.99 3.12
CA ILE A 82 -3.84 -5.79 3.60
C ILE A 82 -2.71 -5.45 2.62
N VAL A 83 -2.61 -4.18 2.23
CA VAL A 83 -1.45 -3.67 1.49
C VAL A 83 -0.87 -2.51 2.29
N ILE A 84 0.43 -2.54 2.53
CA ILE A 84 1.15 -1.52 3.29
C ILE A 84 2.32 -0.96 2.49
N SER A 85 2.75 0.26 2.81
CA SER A 85 4.00 0.82 2.30
C SER A 85 4.57 1.85 3.29
N GLY A 86 5.88 1.81 3.50
CA GLY A 86 6.60 2.76 4.35
C GLY A 86 7.79 3.34 3.62
N GLN A 87 7.88 4.67 3.57
CA GLN A 87 9.02 5.41 3.02
C GLN A 87 9.42 4.98 1.59
N ALA A 88 8.44 4.67 0.74
CA ALA A 88 8.67 4.29 -0.65
C ALA A 88 8.18 5.35 -1.65
N PHE A 89 7.06 6.02 -1.37
CA PHE A 89 6.41 6.92 -2.33
C PHE A 89 7.22 8.19 -2.61
N GLU A 90 8.00 8.69 -1.64
CA GLU A 90 8.91 9.81 -1.85
C GLU A 90 10.00 9.47 -2.89
N HIS A 91 10.28 8.19 -3.10
CA HIS A 91 11.26 7.71 -4.07
C HIS A 91 10.63 7.30 -5.42
N MET A 92 9.35 7.63 -5.65
CA MET A 92 8.63 7.33 -6.89
C MET A 92 8.23 8.62 -7.60
N ASP A 93 8.70 8.84 -8.83
CA ASP A 93 8.31 9.99 -9.67
C ASP A 93 6.78 10.07 -9.84
N TYR A 94 6.12 8.92 -10.01
CA TYR A 94 4.69 8.78 -10.30
C TYR A 94 3.98 7.92 -9.25
N PHE A 95 4.16 8.24 -7.96
CA PHE A 95 3.61 7.46 -6.84
C PHE A 95 2.09 7.15 -6.97
N TRP A 96 1.32 8.00 -7.65
CA TRP A 96 -0.11 7.76 -7.88
C TRP A 96 -0.40 6.51 -8.72
N LYS A 97 0.50 6.14 -9.64
CA LYS A 97 0.38 4.89 -10.40
C LYS A 97 0.64 3.67 -9.50
N ALA A 98 1.60 3.76 -8.58
CA ALA A 98 1.80 2.72 -7.59
C ALA A 98 0.56 2.61 -6.65
N ALA A 99 -0.05 3.74 -6.27
CA ALA A 99 -1.28 3.74 -5.49
C ALA A 99 -2.47 3.08 -6.22
N GLU A 100 -2.58 3.26 -7.55
CA GLU A 100 -3.56 2.56 -8.38
C GLU A 100 -3.34 1.04 -8.32
N GLU A 101 -2.10 0.59 -8.44
CA GLU A 101 -1.75 -0.83 -8.36
C GLU A 101 -1.99 -1.41 -6.96
N MET A 102 -1.63 -0.69 -5.88
CA MET A 102 -1.98 -1.07 -4.50
C MET A 102 -3.48 -1.28 -4.37
N THR A 103 -4.28 -0.38 -4.94
CA THR A 103 -5.74 -0.47 -4.90
C THR A 103 -6.28 -1.62 -5.75
N ARG A 104 -5.66 -1.91 -6.91
CA ARG A 104 -6.02 -3.02 -7.79
C ARG A 104 -5.84 -4.37 -7.11
N ILE A 105 -4.72 -4.58 -6.43
CA ILE A 105 -4.39 -5.86 -5.77
C ILE A 105 -5.10 -6.03 -4.42
N LEU A 106 -5.58 -4.93 -3.82
CA LEU A 106 -6.33 -4.97 -2.57
C LEU A 106 -7.71 -5.59 -2.80
N LYS A 107 -8.10 -6.54 -1.95
CA LYS A 107 -9.44 -7.16 -1.95
C LYS A 107 -10.52 -6.15 -1.55
N PRO A 108 -11.78 -6.39 -1.93
CA PRO A 108 -12.92 -5.75 -1.28
C PRO A 108 -12.81 -5.86 0.25
N ASN A 109 -13.19 -4.80 0.98
CA ASN A 109 -13.01 -4.64 2.42
C ASN A 109 -11.56 -4.59 2.93
N GLY A 110 -10.56 -4.73 2.06
CA GLY A 110 -9.16 -4.73 2.45
C GLY A 110 -8.67 -3.37 2.94
N TYR A 111 -7.61 -3.37 3.76
CA TYR A 111 -7.00 -2.16 4.30
C TYR A 111 -5.73 -1.77 3.54
N LEU A 112 -5.56 -0.46 3.38
CA LEU A 112 -4.35 0.19 2.88
C LEU A 112 -3.75 1.04 4.01
N CYS A 113 -2.45 0.88 4.26
CA CYS A 113 -1.68 1.78 5.14
C CYS A 113 -0.44 2.32 4.42
N ILE A 114 -0.35 3.63 4.25
CA ILE A 114 0.81 4.29 3.64
C ILE A 114 1.43 5.25 4.64
N ILE A 115 2.75 5.18 4.83
CA ILE A 115 3.51 6.06 5.71
C ILE A 115 4.68 6.68 4.93
N VAL A 116 4.76 8.00 4.90
CA VAL A 116 5.72 8.75 4.06
C VAL A 116 6.21 10.01 4.76
N PRO A 117 7.42 10.52 4.46
CA PRO A 117 7.92 11.73 5.09
C PRO A 117 7.13 12.99 4.67
N SER A 118 6.89 13.88 5.63
CA SER A 118 6.24 15.19 5.45
C SER A 118 7.22 16.37 5.55
N ALA A 119 8.41 16.12 6.07
CA ALA A 119 9.48 17.08 6.27
C ALA A 119 10.85 16.38 6.22
N GLY A 120 11.89 17.00 6.78
CA GLY A 120 13.24 16.45 6.83
C GLY A 120 14.10 16.80 5.61
N PRO A 121 15.42 16.54 5.69
CA PRO A 121 16.37 16.84 4.61
C PRO A 121 16.11 15.96 3.38
N VAL A 122 16.70 16.33 2.25
CA VAL A 122 16.68 15.49 1.05
C VAL A 122 17.49 14.21 1.29
N HIS A 123 16.93 13.04 0.99
CA HIS A 123 17.57 11.73 1.10
C HIS A 123 17.28 10.90 -0.16
N ARG A 124 18.25 10.81 -1.07
CA ARG A 124 18.03 10.14 -2.36
C ARG A 124 18.18 8.63 -2.30
N ASN A 125 17.22 7.90 -2.86
CA ASN A 125 17.33 6.45 -3.05
C ASN A 125 16.42 5.89 -4.17
N PRO A 126 16.68 6.18 -5.47
CA PRO A 126 17.73 7.03 -6.04
C PRO A 126 17.31 8.51 -6.21
N VAL A 127 16.01 8.77 -6.17
CA VAL A 127 15.40 10.11 -6.22
C VAL A 127 14.76 10.43 -4.87
N ASP A 128 14.34 11.66 -4.69
CA ASP A 128 13.60 12.10 -3.50
C ASP A 128 12.67 13.24 -3.93
N CYS A 129 11.44 12.88 -4.25
CA CYS A 129 10.54 13.65 -5.09
C CYS A 129 9.54 14.49 -4.29
N TYR A 130 9.08 13.96 -3.15
CA TYR A 130 7.89 14.50 -2.48
C TYR A 130 8.02 14.52 -0.97
N ARG A 131 7.38 15.54 -0.38
CA ARG A 131 7.03 15.59 1.04
C ARG A 131 5.52 15.69 1.14
N PHE A 132 4.90 14.75 1.84
CA PHE A 132 3.46 14.60 1.83
C PHE A 132 2.85 15.30 3.04
N LYS A 133 1.97 16.26 2.77
CA LYS A 133 1.06 16.81 3.79
C LYS A 133 -0.25 16.02 3.78
N GLU A 134 -1.01 16.15 4.87
CA GLU A 134 -2.28 15.44 5.04
C GLU A 134 -3.22 15.64 3.85
N ASP A 135 -3.37 16.87 3.35
CA ASP A 135 -4.29 17.13 2.23
C ASP A 135 -3.83 16.49 0.92
N GLY A 136 -2.51 16.42 0.69
CA GLY A 136 -1.96 15.65 -0.42
C GLY A 136 -2.29 14.17 -0.28
N MET A 137 -2.14 13.63 0.93
CA MET A 137 -2.46 12.24 1.22
C MET A 137 -3.96 11.92 1.12
N LYS A 138 -4.84 12.82 1.58
CA LYS A 138 -6.30 12.74 1.38
C LYS A 138 -6.65 12.74 -0.11
N ALA A 139 -5.97 13.57 -0.90
CA ALA A 139 -6.18 13.62 -2.35
C ALA A 139 -5.80 12.29 -3.03
N ILE A 140 -4.77 11.58 -2.55
CA ILE A 140 -4.41 10.24 -3.05
C ILE A 140 -5.53 9.26 -2.81
N ALA A 141 -6.02 9.15 -1.56
CA ALA A 141 -7.12 8.25 -1.22
C ALA A 141 -8.37 8.51 -2.07
N LYS A 142 -8.70 9.80 -2.31
CA LYS A 142 -9.78 10.20 -3.21
C LYS A 142 -9.53 9.81 -4.66
N TYR A 143 -8.31 10.02 -5.16
CA TYR A 143 -7.92 9.68 -6.53
C TYR A 143 -8.10 8.19 -6.83
N VAL A 144 -7.65 7.32 -5.91
CA VAL A 144 -7.80 5.87 -6.04
C VAL A 144 -9.14 5.32 -5.53
N LYS A 145 -10.08 6.20 -5.17
CA LYS A 145 -11.45 5.84 -4.71
C LYS A 145 -11.46 4.89 -3.50
N LEU A 146 -10.59 5.11 -2.54
CA LEU A 146 -10.62 4.39 -1.26
C LEU A 146 -11.36 5.19 -0.19
N ASN A 147 -12.06 4.48 0.68
CA ASN A 147 -12.71 5.04 1.85
C ASN A 147 -11.65 5.35 2.91
N MET A 148 -11.41 6.63 3.12
CA MET A 148 -10.39 7.11 4.05
C MET A 148 -10.87 7.00 5.49
N LEU A 149 -10.08 6.32 6.33
CA LEU A 149 -10.41 6.09 7.74
C LEU A 149 -9.65 7.03 8.66
N GLU A 150 -8.37 7.26 8.39
CA GLU A 150 -7.50 8.13 9.20
C GLU A 150 -6.41 8.74 8.32
N VAL A 151 -6.15 10.04 8.48
CA VAL A 151 -4.96 10.71 7.97
C VAL A 151 -4.43 11.64 9.05
N TYR A 152 -3.15 11.54 9.36
CA TYR A 152 -2.50 12.41 10.34
C TYR A 152 -1.00 12.55 10.06
N MET A 153 -0.37 13.55 10.65
CA MET A 153 1.09 13.63 10.74
C MET A 153 1.58 13.23 12.14
N ASN A 154 2.55 12.34 12.19
CA ASN A 154 3.30 12.06 13.40
C ASN A 154 4.40 13.13 13.53
N HIS A 155 4.44 13.87 14.64
CA HIS A 155 5.40 14.94 14.85
C HIS A 155 6.64 14.56 15.67
N ASP A 156 6.77 13.30 16.07
CA ASP A 156 7.76 12.82 17.06
C ASP A 156 9.19 12.71 16.49
N ASN A 157 9.37 12.95 15.19
CA ASN A 157 10.67 12.95 14.54
C ASN A 157 10.84 14.12 13.56
N GLN A 158 12.05 14.29 13.02
CA GLN A 158 12.36 15.33 12.02
C GLN A 158 11.67 15.16 10.66
N TRP A 159 11.18 13.95 10.36
CA TRP A 159 10.52 13.61 9.09
C TRP A 159 9.03 13.96 9.10
N HIS A 160 8.46 14.14 10.28
CA HIS A 160 7.05 14.39 10.53
C HIS A 160 6.12 13.42 9.77
N ASP A 161 6.41 12.11 9.78
CA ASP A 161 5.79 11.12 8.88
C ASP A 161 4.26 11.29 8.78
N CYS A 162 3.75 11.41 7.55
CA CYS A 162 2.32 11.43 7.26
C CYS A 162 1.82 10.01 7.05
N VAL A 163 0.73 9.67 7.74
CA VAL A 163 0.10 8.35 7.74
C VAL A 163 -1.26 8.44 7.07
N LEU A 164 -1.56 7.50 6.18
CA LEU A 164 -2.87 7.23 5.62
C LEU A 164 -3.32 5.83 5.98
N VAL A 165 -4.50 5.72 6.55
CA VAL A 165 -5.25 4.48 6.65
C VAL A 165 -6.53 4.61 5.84
N ALA A 166 -6.71 3.71 4.88
CA ALA A 166 -7.89 3.66 4.04
C ALA A 166 -8.38 2.22 3.88
N ARG A 167 -9.62 2.07 3.41
CA ARG A 167 -10.25 0.78 3.17
C ARG A 167 -10.88 0.77 1.79
N LYS A 168 -10.76 -0.36 1.09
CA LYS A 168 -11.46 -0.56 -0.17
C LYS A 168 -12.88 -0.97 0.13
N ASP A 169 -13.85 -0.20 -0.36
CA ASP A 169 -15.25 -0.57 -0.18
C ASP A 169 -15.54 -1.89 -0.90
N GLU A 170 -16.58 -2.59 -0.43
CA GLU A 170 -17.17 -3.63 -1.27
C GLU A 170 -17.62 -3.02 -2.59
N LYS A 171 -17.33 -3.70 -3.69
CA LYS A 171 -17.88 -3.32 -5.00
C LYS A 171 -19.38 -3.16 -4.83
N ASN A 172 -19.88 -1.94 -5.00
CA ASN A 172 -21.30 -1.67 -4.96
C ASN A 172 -21.98 -2.54 -6.04
N LEU A 173 -23.21 -2.95 -5.79
CA LEU A 173 -23.99 -3.77 -6.71
C LEU A 173 -23.99 -3.18 -8.13
N GLU A 174 -24.07 -1.85 -8.25
CA GLU A 174 -24.01 -1.13 -9.51
C GLU A 174 -22.69 -1.34 -10.26
N ASP A 175 -21.54 -1.29 -9.59
CA ASP A 175 -20.25 -1.56 -10.24
C ASP A 175 -20.17 -3.00 -10.74
N ARG A 176 -20.77 -3.95 -10.00
CA ARG A 176 -20.85 -5.35 -10.44
C ARG A 176 -21.76 -5.51 -11.64
N ILE A 177 -22.90 -4.82 -11.66
CA ILE A 177 -23.85 -4.82 -12.78
C ILE A 177 -23.19 -4.22 -14.02
N ASN A 178 -22.60 -3.03 -13.91
CA ASN A 178 -21.91 -2.36 -15.03
C ASN A 178 -20.78 -3.24 -15.61
N ASN A 179 -20.03 -3.95 -14.77
CA ASN A 179 -18.96 -4.84 -15.22
C ASN A 179 -19.52 -6.08 -15.94
N LEU A 180 -20.66 -6.61 -15.48
CA LEU A 180 -21.37 -7.69 -16.17
C LEU A 180 -21.92 -7.24 -17.52
N GLU A 181 -22.56 -6.07 -17.59
CA GLU A 181 -23.07 -5.48 -18.84
C GLU A 181 -21.95 -5.32 -19.87
N ASN A 182 -20.82 -4.71 -19.48
CA ASN A 182 -19.66 -4.57 -20.36
C ASN A 182 -19.13 -5.92 -20.86
N LYS A 183 -19.10 -6.97 -20.02
CA LYS A 183 -18.68 -8.31 -20.44
C LYS A 183 -19.68 -8.94 -21.41
N ILE A 184 -20.97 -8.74 -21.19
CA ILE A 184 -22.03 -9.22 -22.09
C ILE A 184 -21.90 -8.54 -23.46
N ASP A 185 -21.71 -7.22 -23.51
CA ASP A 185 -21.52 -6.48 -24.77
C ASP A 185 -20.31 -6.99 -25.56
N LEU A 186 -19.21 -7.29 -24.88
CA LEU A 186 -18.01 -7.86 -25.50
C LEU A 186 -18.25 -9.27 -26.05
N ILE A 187 -19.11 -10.07 -25.42
CA ILE A 187 -19.49 -11.40 -25.91
C ILE A 187 -20.41 -11.25 -27.12
N LEU A 188 -21.42 -10.39 -27.06
CA LEU A 188 -22.35 -10.13 -28.16
C LEU A 188 -21.63 -9.66 -29.41
N LYS A 189 -20.67 -8.73 -29.28
CA LYS A 189 -19.82 -8.27 -30.39
C LYS A 189 -18.94 -9.35 -31.02
N LYS A 190 -18.71 -10.48 -30.35
CA LYS A 190 -17.95 -11.62 -30.89
C LYS A 190 -18.85 -12.63 -31.62
N LEU A 191 -20.17 -12.49 -31.49
CA LEU A 191 -21.17 -13.34 -32.13
C LEU A 191 -21.73 -12.72 -33.43
N GLU A 192 -21.44 -11.44 -33.68
CA GLU A 192 -21.64 -10.72 -34.95
C GLU A 192 -20.43 -10.91 -35.89
#